data_AF-S8BXC7-F1
#
_entry.id   AF-S8BXC7-F1
#
_cell.length_a   1.000
_cell.length_b   1.000
_cell.length_c   1.000
_cell.angle_alpha   90.00
_cell.angle_beta   90.00
_cell.angle_gamma   90.00
#
_symmetry.space_group_name_H-M   'P 1'
#
loop_
_entity.id
_entity.type
_entity.pdbx_description
1 polymer ?
#
loop_
_entity_poly.entity_id
_entity_poly.type
_entity_poly.pdbx_seq_one_letter_code
_entity_poly.pdbx_strand_id
1 'polypeptide(L)'
;MAVQNNTKAQQEFVHIPLGTPMPITEKASLAMPNNWLHGLCGCFGDCDSCCITFCCPCITYGEVHHRIQNKTQKDYNRCCNVPCWSFAGLMLCGAQWVMGCMQRGELRRKYNLDGSGCGDCVKHFFCECCTLVQEDRESKTRQQLMVTNIVGYQAARQMQYDQMNQKQN
;
A
#
# COMPACT_ATOMS: atom_id res chain seq x y z
N MET A 1 6.40 29.01 44.53
CA MET A 1 7.63 29.05 43.72
C MET A 1 8.03 27.61 43.41
N ALA A 2 8.21 27.32 42.11
CA ALA A 2 8.80 26.14 41.48
C ALA A 2 8.33 24.73 41.90
N VAL A 3 7.46 24.15 41.06
CA VAL A 3 7.36 22.70 40.84
C VAL A 3 8.17 22.39 39.57
N GLN A 4 9.18 21.53 39.66
CA GLN A 4 9.84 20.87 38.52
C GLN A 4 10.47 19.56 39.00
N ASN A 5 10.57 18.49 38.22
CA ASN A 5 9.73 17.90 37.19
C ASN A 5 10.36 16.50 37.01
N ASN A 6 9.53 15.45 37.02
CA ASN A 6 9.98 14.08 36.90
C ASN A 6 10.35 13.76 35.44
N THR A 7 11.51 13.13 35.30
CA THR A 7 12.13 12.60 34.09
C THR A 7 11.28 11.52 33.45
N LYS A 8 11.16 11.53 32.12
CA LYS A 8 11.26 10.33 31.26
C LYS A 8 11.29 10.71 29.78
N ALA A 9 12.43 10.37 29.17
CA ALA A 9 12.71 10.08 27.77
C ALA A 9 11.61 10.44 26.75
N GLN A 10 11.84 11.54 26.03
CA GLN A 10 11.16 11.81 24.76
C GLN A 10 11.86 11.01 23.67
N GLN A 11 11.10 10.12 23.05
CA GLN A 11 11.46 9.40 21.85
C GLN A 11 11.59 10.43 20.71
N GLU A 12 12.78 10.50 20.10
CA GLU A 12 13.12 11.46 19.06
C GLU A 12 12.26 11.20 17.81
N PHE A 13 11.18 11.98 17.68
CA PHE A 13 10.43 12.09 16.44
C PHE A 13 11.39 12.70 15.43
N VAL A 14 11.66 11.99 14.33
CA VAL A 14 12.38 12.57 13.19
C VAL A 14 11.58 13.79 12.73
N HIS A 15 12.04 14.97 13.12
CA HIS A 15 11.49 16.23 12.65
C HIS A 15 11.79 16.33 11.16
N ILE A 16 10.79 16.03 10.33
CA ILE A 16 10.81 16.43 8.93
C ILE A 16 10.57 17.94 8.94
N PRO A 17 11.55 18.78 8.55
CA PRO A 17 11.36 20.23 8.60
C PRO A 17 10.22 20.62 7.66
N LEU A 18 9.34 21.48 8.17
CA LEU A 18 8.23 22.08 7.44
C LEU A 18 8.78 22.99 6.33
N GLY A 19 9.10 22.39 5.18
CA GLY A 19 9.42 23.09 3.95
C GLY A 19 8.15 23.55 3.25
N THR A 20 8.09 24.86 2.97
CA THR A 20 7.20 25.63 2.08
C THR A 20 6.12 24.90 1.26
N PRO A 21 4.92 25.49 1.10
CA PRO A 21 3.91 24.96 0.17
C PRO A 21 4.54 24.81 -1.21
N MET A 22 4.60 23.56 -1.68
CA MET A 22 5.06 23.25 -3.03
C MET A 22 4.21 24.07 -4.01
N PRO A 23 4.82 24.90 -4.87
CA PRO A 23 4.09 25.47 -5.99
C PRO A 23 3.57 24.30 -6.81
N ILE A 24 2.31 24.36 -7.22
CA ILE A 24 1.71 23.42 -8.17
C ILE A 24 2.38 23.70 -9.52
N THR A 25 3.64 23.30 -9.68
CA THR A 25 4.33 23.34 -10.96
C THR A 25 4.11 21.98 -11.60
N GLU A 26 3.32 22.03 -12.66
CA GLU A 26 2.79 20.99 -13.55
C GLU A 26 3.86 20.17 -14.30
N LYS A 27 5.01 19.88 -13.67
CA LYS A 27 5.97 18.92 -14.20
C LYS A 27 6.25 17.91 -13.12
N ALA A 28 5.50 16.81 -13.17
CA ALA A 28 5.97 15.52 -12.69
C ALA A 28 7.35 15.30 -13.31
N SER A 29 8.39 15.71 -12.58
CA SER A 29 9.70 15.09 -12.71
C SER A 29 9.43 13.59 -12.63
N LEU A 30 10.04 12.81 -13.53
CA LEU A 30 9.97 11.35 -13.47
C LEU A 30 10.28 10.94 -12.03
N ALA A 31 9.23 10.66 -11.26
CA ALA A 31 9.38 10.25 -9.89
C ALA A 31 10.24 9.00 -9.96
N MET A 32 11.38 9.00 -9.27
CA MET A 32 12.22 7.81 -9.26
C MET A 32 11.35 6.62 -8.84
N PRO A 33 11.52 5.45 -9.46
CA PRO A 33 10.79 4.27 -9.06
C PRO A 33 10.92 4.05 -7.56
N ASN A 34 9.79 3.84 -6.90
CA ASN A 34 9.73 3.47 -5.51
C ASN A 34 10.17 2.01 -5.36
N ASN A 35 10.97 1.75 -4.33
CA ASN A 35 11.27 0.37 -3.95
C ASN A 35 10.02 -0.31 -3.36
N TRP A 36 10.00 -1.64 -3.48
CA TRP A 36 9.05 -2.49 -2.75
C TRP A 36 9.32 -2.37 -1.24
N LEU A 37 8.27 -2.18 -0.44
CA LEU A 37 8.40 -2.10 1.02
C LEU A 37 8.52 -3.49 1.65
N HIS A 38 7.92 -4.49 1.02
CA HIS A 38 7.93 -5.88 1.47
C HIS A 38 8.79 -6.75 0.55
N GLY A 39 9.53 -7.70 1.12
CA GLY A 39 10.27 -8.72 0.35
C GLY A 39 9.39 -9.90 -0.08
N LEU A 40 9.82 -10.63 -1.12
CA LEU A 40 9.12 -11.82 -1.64
C LEU A 40 9.02 -12.97 -0.62
N CYS A 41 10.04 -13.18 0.21
CA CYS A 41 10.09 -14.28 1.18
C CYS A 41 9.55 -13.88 2.57
N GLY A 42 8.76 -12.80 2.66
CA GLY A 42 8.20 -12.33 3.93
C GLY A 42 7.08 -13.18 4.52
N CYS A 43 6.70 -14.30 3.88
CA CYS A 43 5.56 -15.16 4.25
C CYS A 43 5.56 -15.58 5.73
N PHE A 44 6.73 -15.75 6.36
CA PHE A 44 6.87 -16.13 7.76
C PHE A 44 6.57 -15.00 8.78
N GLY A 45 6.41 -13.75 8.34
CA GLY A 45 6.13 -12.60 9.21
C GLY A 45 4.64 -12.39 9.56
N ASP A 46 3.71 -12.86 8.71
CA ASP A 46 2.26 -12.78 8.94
C ASP A 46 1.63 -14.12 8.52
N CYS A 47 1.58 -15.07 9.45
CA CYS A 47 1.11 -16.44 9.17
C CYS A 47 -0.34 -16.47 8.66
N ASP A 48 -1.22 -15.62 9.16
CA ASP A 48 -2.64 -15.66 8.80
C ASP A 48 -2.89 -15.32 7.32
N SER A 49 -2.28 -14.23 6.82
CA SER A 49 -2.37 -13.87 5.41
C SER A 49 -1.68 -14.92 4.52
N CYS A 50 -0.56 -15.49 4.97
CA CYS A 50 0.09 -16.58 4.25
C CYS A 50 -0.80 -17.83 4.16
N CYS A 51 -1.45 -18.23 5.25
CA CYS A 51 -2.36 -19.37 5.29
C CYS A 51 -3.57 -19.16 4.37
N ILE A 52 -4.18 -17.97 4.39
CA ILE A 52 -5.31 -17.66 3.51
C ILE A 52 -4.86 -17.67 2.04
N THR A 53 -3.74 -17.03 1.70
CA THR A 53 -3.24 -17.02 0.31
C THR A 53 -2.83 -18.42 -0.15
N PHE A 54 -2.34 -19.28 0.74
CA PHE A 54 -2.01 -20.65 0.40
C PHE A 54 -3.26 -21.51 0.16
N CYS A 55 -4.26 -21.42 1.04
CA CYS A 55 -5.50 -22.18 0.92
C CYS A 55 -6.45 -21.64 -0.16
N CYS A 56 -6.45 -20.32 -0.36
CA CYS A 56 -7.39 -19.60 -1.22
C CYS A 56 -6.72 -18.40 -1.93
N PRO A 57 -5.75 -18.63 -2.83
CA PRO A 57 -5.01 -17.55 -3.50
C PRO A 57 -5.90 -16.64 -4.35
N CYS A 58 -7.01 -17.16 -4.88
CA CYS A 58 -8.00 -16.39 -5.64
C CYS A 58 -8.65 -15.27 -4.83
N ILE A 59 -8.87 -15.49 -3.52
CA ILE A 59 -9.43 -14.48 -2.61
C ILE A 59 -8.42 -13.35 -2.45
N THR A 60 -7.17 -13.69 -2.13
CA THR A 60 -6.10 -12.69 -2.01
C THR A 60 -5.90 -11.91 -3.31
N TYR A 61 -5.88 -12.60 -4.45
CA TYR A 61 -5.82 -11.96 -5.76
C TYR A 61 -6.97 -10.95 -5.94
N GLY A 62 -8.21 -11.38 -5.71
CA GLY A 62 -9.38 -10.52 -5.83
C GLY A 62 -9.32 -9.29 -4.91
N GLU A 63 -8.78 -9.45 -3.70
CA GLU A 63 -8.61 -8.37 -2.72
C GLU A 63 -7.59 -7.34 -3.19
N VAL A 64 -6.43 -7.79 -3.68
CA VAL A 64 -5.41 -6.90 -4.24
C VAL A 64 -5.95 -6.20 -5.48
N HIS A 65 -6.56 -6.94 -6.41
CA HIS A 65 -7.17 -6.38 -7.61
C HIS A 65 -8.18 -5.28 -7.25
N HIS A 66 -9.05 -5.54 -6.27
CA HIS A 66 -10.03 -4.55 -5.83
C HIS A 66 -9.35 -3.30 -5.22
N ARG A 67 -8.30 -3.45 -4.41
CA ARG A 67 -7.52 -2.33 -3.85
C ARG A 67 -6.75 -1.53 -4.91
N ILE A 68 -6.32 -2.19 -5.99
CA ILE A 68 -5.67 -1.52 -7.12
C ILE A 68 -6.69 -0.69 -7.90
N GLN A 69 -7.89 -1.19 -8.15
CA GLN A 69 -8.89 -0.51 -8.97
C GLN A 69 -9.71 0.54 -8.21
N ASN A 70 -10.12 0.26 -6.97
CA ASN A 70 -11.09 1.08 -6.24
C ASN A 70 -10.47 1.77 -5.03
N LYS A 71 -10.89 3.03 -4.79
CA LYS A 71 -10.52 3.80 -3.57
C LYS A 71 -11.44 3.50 -2.38
N THR A 72 -12.61 2.91 -2.63
CA THR A 72 -13.65 2.65 -1.63
C THR A 72 -14.01 1.16 -1.61
N GLN A 73 -14.13 0.60 -0.41
CA GLN A 73 -14.50 -0.80 -0.17
C GLN A 73 -16.02 -1.02 -0.16
N LYS A 74 -16.84 0.01 -0.48
CA LYS A 74 -18.30 -0.15 -0.51
C LYS A 74 -18.68 -1.28 -1.47
N ASP A 75 -19.43 -2.25 -0.94
CA ASP A 75 -20.01 -3.39 -1.65
C ASP A 75 -19.01 -4.41 -2.23
N TYR A 76 -17.79 -4.47 -1.70
CA TYR A 76 -16.81 -5.50 -2.10
C TYR A 76 -17.14 -6.88 -1.52
N ASN A 77 -17.49 -7.84 -2.38
CA ASN A 77 -17.63 -9.24 -2.01
C ASN A 77 -16.28 -9.96 -2.11
N ARG A 78 -15.76 -10.43 -0.97
CA ARG A 78 -14.44 -11.05 -0.83
C ARG A 78 -14.26 -12.36 -1.61
N CYS A 79 -15.25 -13.25 -1.62
CA CYS A 79 -15.11 -14.62 -2.14
C CYS A 79 -15.80 -14.83 -3.50
N CYS A 80 -16.73 -13.96 -3.89
CA CYS A 80 -17.56 -14.14 -5.08
C CYS A 80 -17.57 -12.91 -5.99
N ASN A 81 -16.39 -12.34 -6.25
CA ASN A 81 -16.22 -11.28 -7.26
C ASN A 81 -15.64 -11.86 -8.56
N VAL A 82 -15.84 -11.14 -9.67
CA VAL A 82 -15.35 -11.56 -11.00
C VAL A 82 -13.84 -11.86 -11.00
N PRO A 83 -12.95 -10.98 -10.48
CA PRO A 83 -11.51 -11.28 -10.39
C PRO A 83 -11.18 -12.59 -9.66
N CYS A 84 -11.87 -12.87 -8.54
CA CYS A 84 -11.68 -14.10 -7.76
C CYS A 84 -12.06 -15.35 -8.58
N TRP A 85 -13.24 -15.36 -9.20
CA TRP A 85 -13.69 -16.49 -10.02
C TRP A 85 -12.85 -16.68 -11.28
N SER A 86 -12.44 -15.59 -11.95
CA SER A 86 -11.53 -15.67 -13.09
C SER A 86 -10.18 -16.28 -12.71
N PHE A 87 -9.59 -15.83 -11.60
CA PHE A 87 -8.32 -16.38 -11.12
C PHE A 87 -8.46 -17.85 -10.70
N ALA A 88 -9.53 -18.19 -9.97
CA ALA A 88 -9.82 -19.58 -9.57
C ALA A 88 -10.01 -20.49 -10.80
N GLY A 89 -10.70 -20.02 -11.84
CA GLY A 89 -10.87 -20.77 -13.09
C GLY A 89 -9.54 -21.03 -13.80
N LEU A 90 -8.65 -20.02 -13.88
CA LEU A 90 -7.32 -20.18 -14.51
C LEU A 90 -6.36 -21.02 -13.67
N MET A 91 -6.58 -21.12 -12.35
CA MET A 91 -5.83 -22.08 -11.53
C MET A 91 -6.06 -23.53 -11.98
N LEU A 92 -7.27 -23.87 -12.46
CA LEU A 92 -7.60 -25.24 -12.88
C LEU A 92 -6.79 -25.71 -14.10
N CYS A 93 -6.31 -24.78 -14.93
CA CYS A 93 -5.46 -25.06 -16.08
C CYS A 93 -4.00 -24.59 -15.91
N GLY A 94 -3.62 -24.13 -14.71
CA GLY A 94 -2.25 -23.65 -14.41
C GLY A 94 -1.85 -22.36 -15.13
N ALA A 95 -2.81 -21.55 -15.58
CA ALA A 95 -2.57 -20.31 -16.32
C ALA A 95 -2.81 -19.03 -15.50
N GLN A 96 -3.06 -19.16 -14.19
CA GLN A 96 -3.33 -18.02 -13.30
C GLN A 96 -2.19 -16.98 -13.24
N TRP A 97 -0.95 -17.37 -13.53
CA TRP A 97 0.26 -16.58 -13.39
C TRP A 97 0.26 -15.43 -14.38
N VAL A 98 -0.50 -15.55 -15.49
CA VAL A 98 -0.74 -14.47 -16.44
C VAL A 98 -1.50 -13.34 -15.76
N MET A 99 -2.59 -13.66 -15.07
CA MET A 99 -3.36 -12.66 -14.32
C MET A 99 -2.57 -12.09 -13.15
N GLY A 100 -1.81 -12.92 -12.43
CA GLY A 100 -0.86 -12.45 -11.43
C GLY A 100 0.14 -11.45 -12.00
N CYS A 101 0.82 -11.79 -13.10
CA CYS A 101 1.79 -10.94 -13.77
C CYS A 101 1.18 -9.60 -14.23
N MET A 102 -0.04 -9.63 -14.77
CA MET A 102 -0.77 -8.41 -15.13
C MET A 102 -1.08 -7.55 -13.90
N GLN A 103 -1.63 -8.14 -12.84
CA GLN A 103 -1.94 -7.43 -11.59
C GLN A 103 -0.69 -6.79 -10.98
N ARG A 104 0.43 -7.52 -10.97
CA ARG A 104 1.70 -6.99 -10.49
C ARG A 104 2.17 -5.80 -11.30
N GLY A 105 2.04 -5.86 -12.62
CA GLY A 105 2.31 -4.74 -13.52
C GLY A 105 1.43 -3.53 -13.22
N GLU A 106 0.13 -3.75 -12.97
CA GLU A 106 -0.81 -2.70 -12.54
C GLU A 106 -0.42 -2.09 -11.19
N LEU A 107 -0.02 -2.92 -10.22
CA LEU A 107 0.48 -2.48 -8.92
C LEU A 107 1.73 -1.62 -9.06
N ARG A 108 2.69 -2.04 -9.89
CA ARG A 108 3.90 -1.27 -10.19
C ARG A 108 3.56 0.07 -10.86
N ARG A 109 2.64 0.08 -11.82
CA ARG A 109 2.21 1.33 -12.47
C ARG A 109 1.51 2.27 -11.50
N LYS A 110 0.61 1.75 -10.65
CA LYS A 110 -0.16 2.54 -9.69
C LYS A 110 0.72 3.22 -8.63
N TYR A 111 1.74 2.54 -8.14
CA TYR A 111 2.60 3.05 -7.07
C TYR A 111 4.00 3.46 -7.56
N ASN A 112 4.20 3.52 -8.88
CA ASN A 112 5.47 3.79 -9.55
C ASN A 112 6.60 2.93 -8.97
N LEU A 113 6.43 1.61 -8.92
CA LEU A 113 7.40 0.67 -8.31
C LEU A 113 8.42 0.17 -9.32
N ASP A 114 9.62 -0.11 -8.84
CA ASP A 114 10.68 -0.70 -9.65
C ASP A 114 10.39 -2.16 -10.05
N GLY A 115 10.79 -2.53 -11.27
CA GLY A 115 10.67 -3.90 -11.80
C GLY A 115 10.38 -3.98 -13.29
N SER A 116 10.19 -5.20 -13.80
CA SER A 116 9.93 -5.48 -15.22
C SER A 116 8.85 -6.56 -15.37
N GLY A 117 8.12 -6.54 -16.50
CA GLY A 117 7.06 -7.51 -16.76
C GLY A 117 7.57 -8.96 -16.83
N CYS A 118 8.72 -9.19 -17.45
CA CYS A 118 9.37 -10.51 -17.45
C CYS A 118 9.69 -10.96 -16.02
N GLY A 119 10.25 -10.06 -15.20
CA GLY A 119 10.53 -10.35 -13.80
C GLY A 119 9.28 -10.63 -12.98
N ASP A 120 8.13 -10.04 -13.31
CA ASP A 120 6.86 -10.32 -12.64
C ASP A 120 6.32 -11.71 -13.00
N CYS A 121 6.38 -12.08 -14.27
CA CYS A 121 5.91 -13.38 -14.73
C CYS A 121 6.73 -14.53 -14.14
N VAL A 122 8.06 -14.37 -14.01
CA VAL A 122 8.93 -15.36 -13.32
C VAL A 122 8.52 -15.51 -11.86
N LYS A 123 8.24 -14.43 -11.13
CA LYS A 123 7.84 -14.49 -9.72
C LYS A 123 6.52 -15.24 -9.53
N HIS A 124 5.52 -14.93 -10.35
CA HIS A 124 4.22 -15.64 -10.31
C HIS A 124 4.35 -17.11 -10.71
N PHE A 125 5.12 -17.41 -11.76
CA PHE A 125 5.29 -18.78 -12.21
C PHE A 125 5.99 -19.67 -11.18
N PHE A 126 7.02 -19.17 -10.48
CA PHE A 126 7.82 -19.98 -9.54
C PHE A 126 7.42 -19.84 -8.06
N CYS A 127 6.80 -18.74 -7.64
CA CYS A 127 6.46 -18.46 -6.23
C CYS A 127 5.15 -17.65 -6.16
N GLU A 128 4.07 -18.17 -6.74
CA GLU A 128 2.77 -17.49 -6.79
C GLU A 128 2.31 -17.00 -5.42
N CYS A 129 2.31 -17.87 -4.41
CA CYS A 129 1.86 -17.55 -3.05
C CYS A 129 2.66 -16.39 -2.44
N CYS A 130 3.98 -16.46 -2.54
CA CYS A 130 4.91 -15.45 -2.00
C CYS A 130 4.69 -14.09 -2.67
N THR A 131 4.50 -14.13 -3.99
CA THR A 131 4.27 -12.96 -4.82
C THR A 131 2.93 -12.30 -4.48
N LEU A 132 1.85 -13.09 -4.36
CA LEU A 132 0.53 -12.60 -3.94
C LEU A 132 0.53 -12.03 -2.52
N VAL A 133 1.20 -12.68 -1.56
CA VAL A 133 1.32 -12.16 -0.19
C VAL A 133 2.08 -10.83 -0.18
N GLN A 134 3.16 -10.71 -0.95
CA GLN A 134 3.89 -9.45 -1.09
C GLN A 134 2.98 -8.34 -1.64
N GLU A 135 2.18 -8.62 -2.67
CA GLU A 135 1.24 -7.66 -3.27
C GLU A 135 0.11 -7.24 -2.33
N ASP A 136 -0.42 -8.19 -1.55
CA ASP A 136 -1.40 -7.93 -0.50
C ASP A 136 -0.85 -6.96 0.54
N ARG A 137 0.34 -7.22 1.06
CA ARG A 137 0.98 -6.34 2.05
C ARG A 137 1.35 -4.99 1.46
N GLU A 138 1.92 -4.95 0.26
CA GLU A 138 2.30 -3.72 -0.41
C GLU A 138 1.08 -2.82 -0.64
N SER A 139 -0.02 -3.40 -1.16
CA SER A 139 -1.26 -2.66 -1.41
C SER A 139 -1.90 -2.13 -0.12
N LYS A 140 -1.93 -2.92 0.97
CA LYS A 140 -2.44 -2.50 2.28
C LYS A 140 -1.60 -1.38 2.90
N THR A 141 -0.28 -1.58 3.00
CA THR A 141 0.63 -0.58 3.60
C THR A 141 0.56 0.74 2.84
N ARG A 142 0.56 0.71 1.50
CA ARG A 142 0.50 1.95 0.70
C ARG A 142 -0.83 2.67 0.81
N GLN A 143 -1.94 1.94 0.88
CA GLN A 143 -3.25 2.56 1.16
C GLN A 143 -3.27 3.25 2.52
N GLN A 144 -2.73 2.61 3.56
CA GLN A 144 -2.63 3.19 4.90
C GLN A 144 -1.76 4.46 4.88
N LEU A 145 -0.56 4.41 4.27
CA LEU A 145 0.32 5.57 4.15
C LEU A 145 -0.36 6.75 3.44
N MET A 146 -1.13 6.50 2.37
CA MET A 146 -1.89 7.54 1.68
C MET A 146 -2.94 8.19 2.59
N VAL A 147 -3.70 7.40 3.35
CA VAL A 147 -4.70 7.92 4.31
C VAL A 147 -4.04 8.72 5.42
N THR A 148 -2.97 8.18 6.03
CA THR A 148 -2.22 8.84 7.10
C THR A 148 -1.67 10.19 6.64
N ASN A 149 -1.11 10.26 5.42
CA ASN A 149 -0.62 11.52 4.85
C ASN A 149 -1.75 12.55 4.71
N ILE A 150 -2.92 12.16 4.18
CA ILE A 150 -4.07 13.07 4.02
C ILE A 150 -4.54 13.62 5.38
N VAL A 151 -4.71 12.76 6.38
CA VAL A 151 -5.12 13.16 7.73
C VAL A 151 -4.08 14.09 8.37
N GLY A 152 -2.79 13.78 8.20
CA GLY A 152 -1.69 14.63 8.66
C GLY A 152 -1.74 16.04 8.06
N TYR A 153 -1.95 16.15 6.74
CA TYR A 153 -2.11 17.44 6.07
C TYR A 153 -3.34 18.22 6.56
N GLN A 154 -4.46 17.54 6.83
CA GLN A 154 -5.68 18.17 7.35
C GLN A 154 -5.46 18.71 8.77
N ALA A 155 -4.84 17.92 9.65
CA ALA A 155 -4.51 18.34 11.01
C ALA A 155 -3.55 19.55 11.02
N ALA A 156 -2.51 19.52 10.19
CA ALA A 156 -1.57 20.63 10.04
C ALA A 156 -2.27 21.92 9.59
N ARG A 157 -3.20 21.80 8.62
CA ARG A 157 -3.99 22.94 8.14
C ARG A 157 -4.91 23.51 9.23
N GLN A 158 -5.57 22.67 10.00
CA GLN A 158 -6.46 23.11 11.08
C GLN A 158 -5.69 23.90 12.15
N MET A 159 -4.54 23.38 12.59
CA MET A 159 -3.69 24.08 13.56
C MET A 159 -3.25 25.46 13.05
N GLN A 160 -2.98 25.59 11.75
CA GLN A 160 -2.66 26.88 11.15
C GLN A 160 -3.84 27.87 11.21
N TYR A 161 -5.07 27.44 10.95
CA TYR A 161 -6.26 28.29 11.09
C TYR A 161 -6.48 28.75 12.53
N ASP A 162 -6.33 27.84 13.50
CA ASP A 162 -6.54 28.16 14.91
C ASP A 162 -5.50 29.18 15.41
N GLN A 163 -4.24 29.05 14.98
CA GLN A 163 -3.17 30.03 15.28
C GLN A 163 -3.44 31.42 14.68
N MET A 164 -4.04 31.49 13.48
CA MET A 164 -4.38 32.79 12.86
C MET A 164 -5.52 33.48 13.64
N ASN A 165 -6.52 32.72 14.06
CA ASN A 165 -7.64 33.26 14.85
C ASN A 165 -7.20 33.72 16.24
N GLN A 166 -6.23 33.06 16.85
CA GLN A 166 -5.66 33.49 18.15
C GLN A 166 -4.88 34.81 18.06
N LYS A 167 -4.33 35.17 16.90
CA LYS A 167 -3.61 36.45 16.72
C LYS A 167 -4.54 37.64 16.42
N GLN A 168 -5.81 37.38 16.12
CA GLN A 168 -6.79 38.41 15.78
C GLN A 168 -7.67 38.85 16.98
N ASN A 169 -7.60 38.12 18.10
CA ASN A 169 -8.22 38.46 19.38
C ASN A 169 -7.17 38.96 20.37
#